data_AF-A0A9C8RIR0-F1
#
_entry.id   AF-A0A9C8RIR0-F1
#
_cell.length_a   1.000
_cell.length_b   1.000
_cell.length_c   1.000
_cell.angle_alpha   90.00
_cell.angle_beta   90.00
_cell.angle_gamma   90.00
#
_symmetry.space_group_name_H-M   'P 1'
#
loop_
_entity.id
_entity.type
_entity.pdbx_description
1 polymer ?
#
loop_
_entity_poly.entity_id
_entity_poly.type
_entity_poly.pdbx_seq_one_letter_code
_entity_poly.pdbx_strand_id
1 'polypeptide(L)'
;MIQPFMSRQFIAFLLTGGTAALVNFITRIIYNNWMGFSSAVVLAYITGMVTAYILARIFVFKTSTQTLQRSMILFALVNLLAIIQTWAVSLMMAYAVLPALGVTQFTLEIAHAVGIVVPVFTSFLGHKYWSFR
;
A
#
# COMPACT_ATOMS: atom_id res chain seq x y z
N MET A 1 -7.21 -7.59 -24.08
CA MET A 1 -7.66 -6.63 -23.04
C MET A 1 -6.64 -6.49 -21.88
N ILE A 2 -5.33 -6.38 -22.20
CA ILE A 2 -4.23 -6.25 -21.21
C ILE A 2 -3.55 -4.86 -21.29
N GLN A 3 -3.83 -4.10 -22.36
CA GLN A 3 -3.22 -2.80 -22.63
C GLN A 3 -3.26 -1.76 -21.49
N PRO A 4 -4.29 -1.67 -20.63
CA PRO A 4 -4.25 -0.66 -19.55
C PRO A 4 -3.25 -0.97 -18.43
N PHE A 5 -2.70 -2.18 -18.35
CA PHE A 5 -1.67 -2.59 -17.38
C PHE A 5 -0.25 -2.49 -17.95
N MET A 6 -0.08 -1.88 -19.14
CA MET A 6 1.23 -1.65 -19.76
C MET A 6 1.47 -0.18 -20.11
N SER A 7 0.77 0.75 -19.47
CA SER A 7 1.09 2.18 -19.61
C SER A 7 2.32 2.52 -18.74
N ARG A 8 3.17 3.44 -19.21
CA ARG A 8 4.29 3.97 -18.42
C ARG A 8 3.85 4.48 -17.05
N GLN A 9 2.61 4.97 -16.94
CA GLN A 9 2.02 5.45 -15.69
C GLN A 9 1.73 4.30 -14.72
N PHE A 10 1.28 3.13 -15.21
CA PHE A 10 1.09 1.97 -14.36
C PHE A 10 2.41 1.41 -13.83
N ILE A 11 3.43 1.31 -14.69
CA ILE A 11 4.75 0.83 -14.25
C ILE A 11 5.36 1.79 -13.23
N ALA A 12 5.27 3.11 -13.47
CA ALA A 12 5.72 4.11 -12.50
C ALA A 12 4.92 4.05 -11.19
N PHE A 13 3.60 3.84 -11.25
CA PHE A 13 2.76 3.66 -10.07
C PHE A 13 3.11 2.38 -9.30
N LEU A 14 3.28 1.26 -9.98
CA LEU A 14 3.63 -0.02 -9.38
C LEU A 14 5.02 0.03 -8.73
N LEU A 15 5.99 0.67 -9.38
CA LEU A 15 7.32 0.90 -8.80
C LEU A 15 7.24 1.82 -7.59
N THR A 16 6.49 2.91 -7.68
CA THR A 16 6.35 3.89 -6.59
C THR A 16 5.63 3.29 -5.37
N GLY A 17 4.44 2.74 -5.58
CA GLY A 17 3.62 2.11 -4.54
C GLY A 17 4.25 0.82 -4.00
N GLY A 18 4.85 0.01 -4.87
CA GLY A 18 5.58 -1.20 -4.47
C GLY A 18 6.81 -0.88 -3.61
N THR A 19 7.57 0.16 -3.96
CA THR A 19 8.72 0.60 -3.14
C THR A 19 8.25 1.13 -1.78
N ALA A 20 7.17 1.91 -1.76
CA ALA A 20 6.59 2.39 -0.51
C ALA A 20 6.07 1.26 0.38
N ALA A 21 5.42 0.25 -0.20
CA ALA A 21 4.95 -0.94 0.51
C ALA A 21 6.13 -1.78 1.06
N LEU A 22 7.22 -1.91 0.30
CA LEU A 22 8.45 -2.53 0.78
C LEU A 22 9.06 -1.78 1.96
N VAL A 23 9.16 -0.44 1.86
CA VAL A 23 9.66 0.39 2.96
C VAL A 23 8.75 0.27 4.18
N ASN A 24 7.43 0.27 4.00
CA ASN A 24 6.48 0.01 5.08
C ASN A 24 6.73 -1.35 5.75
N PHE A 25 6.81 -2.42 4.97
CA PHE A 25 6.99 -3.78 5.51
C PHE A 25 8.32 -3.95 6.26
N ILE A 26 9.41 -3.43 5.68
CA ILE A 26 10.75 -3.52 6.27
C ILE A 26 10.84 -2.65 7.52
N THR A 27 10.33 -1.41 7.48
CA THR A 27 10.38 -0.52 8.66
C THR A 27 9.52 -1.05 9.78
N ARG A 28 8.39 -1.74 9.51
CA ARG A 28 7.60 -2.43 10.54
C ARG A 28 8.39 -3.55 11.23
N ILE A 29 9.13 -4.37 10.47
CA ILE A 29 9.99 -5.42 11.05
C ILE A 29 11.04 -4.78 11.96
N ILE A 30 11.65 -3.70 11.51
CA ILE A 30 12.67 -2.96 12.26
C ILE A 30 12.06 -2.36 13.54
N TYR A 31 10.92 -1.66 13.43
CA TYR A 31 10.22 -1.05 14.57
C TYR A 31 9.75 -2.04 15.62
N ASN A 32 9.34 -3.24 15.21
CA ASN A 32 8.96 -4.32 16.13
C ASN A 32 10.04 -4.70 17.15
N ASN A 33 11.32 -4.34 16.92
CA ASN A 33 12.39 -4.57 17.90
C ASN A 33 12.32 -3.62 19.11
N TRP A 34 11.65 -2.48 19.00
CA TRP A 34 11.58 -1.48 20.08
C TRP A 34 10.16 -1.20 20.58
N MET A 35 9.13 -1.58 19.84
CA MET A 35 7.74 -1.27 20.19
C MET A 35 6.78 -2.42 19.84
N GLY A 36 5.61 -2.40 20.46
CA GLY A 36 4.56 -3.40 20.20
C GLY A 36 4.05 -3.36 18.75
N PHE A 37 3.52 -4.50 18.30
CA PHE A 37 3.06 -4.72 16.92
C PHE A 37 2.15 -3.60 16.39
N SER A 38 1.18 -3.16 17.21
CA SER A 38 0.24 -2.11 16.82
C SER A 38 0.95 -0.78 16.52
N SER A 39 1.83 -0.34 17.42
CA SER A 39 2.61 0.90 17.28
C SER A 39 3.56 0.84 16.07
N ALA A 40 4.19 -0.32 15.87
CA ALA A 40 5.12 -0.56 14.77
C ALA A 40 4.42 -0.49 13.40
N VAL A 41 3.21 -1.03 13.29
CA VAL A 41 2.41 -0.95 12.05
C VAL A 41 2.06 0.50 11.72
N VAL A 42 1.63 1.30 12.70
CA VAL A 42 1.27 2.71 12.48
C VAL A 42 2.48 3.53 12.03
N LEU A 43 3.60 3.42 12.72
CA LEU A 43 4.80 4.18 12.37
C LEU A 43 5.39 3.77 11.03
N ALA A 44 5.43 2.46 10.76
CA ALA A 44 5.84 1.96 9.46
C ALA A 44 4.94 2.48 8.35
N TYR A 45 3.65 2.61 8.61
CA TYR A 45 2.68 3.13 7.64
C TYR A 45 2.97 4.59 7.30
N ILE A 46 3.23 5.42 8.31
CA ILE A 46 3.64 6.82 8.10
C ILE A 46 4.91 6.87 7.25
N THR A 47 5.92 6.06 7.56
CA THR A 47 7.17 6.02 6.79
C THR A 47 6.93 5.62 5.33
N GLY A 48 6.13 4.57 5.10
CA GLY A 48 5.74 4.16 3.75
C GLY A 48 4.99 5.24 3.00
N MET A 49 4.09 5.97 3.67
CA MET A 49 3.29 7.04 3.07
C MET A 49 4.17 8.24 2.67
N VAL A 50 5.16 8.60 3.48
CA VAL A 50 6.16 9.63 3.14
C VAL A 50 6.98 9.20 1.93
N THR A 51 7.44 7.95 1.90
CA THR A 51 8.16 7.39 0.75
C THR A 51 7.31 7.41 -0.53
N ALA A 52 6.04 7.01 -0.44
CA ALA A 52 5.09 7.05 -1.55
C ALA A 52 4.92 8.46 -2.11
N TYR A 53 4.79 9.46 -1.23
CA TYR A 53 4.65 10.86 -1.64
C TYR A 53 5.90 11.39 -2.37
N ILE A 54 7.10 11.12 -1.84
CA ILE A 54 8.37 11.53 -2.47
C ILE A 54 8.49 10.90 -3.87
N LEU A 55 8.26 9.59 -3.97
CA LEU A 55 8.32 8.86 -5.24
C LEU A 55 7.25 9.36 -6.23
N ALA A 56 6.01 9.59 -5.78
CA ALA A 56 4.94 10.10 -6.63
C ALA A 56 5.28 11.52 -7.16
N ARG A 57 5.90 12.35 -6.32
CA ARG A 57 6.39 13.67 -6.74
C ARG A 57 7.49 13.61 -7.79
N ILE A 58 8.42 12.66 -7.68
CA ILE A 58 9.53 12.52 -8.62
C ILE A 58 9.08 11.91 -9.95
N PHE A 59 8.21 10.88 -9.91
CA PHE A 59 7.92 10.03 -11.06
C PHE A 59 6.54 10.28 -11.71
N VAL A 60 5.54 10.74 -10.95
CA VAL A 60 4.15 10.83 -11.43
C VAL A 60 3.74 12.26 -11.77
N PHE A 61 4.16 13.26 -10.99
CA PHE A 61 3.66 14.64 -11.15
C PHE A 61 4.41 15.52 -12.18
N LYS A 62 5.38 14.99 -12.94
CA LYS A 62 6.08 15.76 -14.00
C LYS A 62 5.22 16.07 -15.23
N THR A 63 4.06 15.44 -15.42
CA THR A 63 3.28 15.55 -16.68
C THR A 63 1.76 15.37 -16.45
N SER A 64 1.19 15.99 -15.41
CA SER A 64 -0.26 15.93 -15.15
C SER A 64 -0.96 17.23 -15.56
N THR A 65 -2.09 17.09 -16.26
CA THR A 65 -3.00 18.19 -16.68
C THR A 65 -3.98 18.61 -15.57
N GLN A 66 -4.01 17.93 -14.42
CA GLN A 66 -4.85 18.28 -13.26
C GLN A 66 -4.13 19.20 -12.26
N THR A 67 -4.91 20.01 -11.52
CA THR A 67 -4.39 20.83 -10.43
C THR A 67 -3.80 19.96 -9.31
N LEU A 68 -2.60 20.34 -8.83
CA LEU A 68 -1.83 19.60 -7.83
C LEU A 68 -2.65 19.19 -6.60
N GLN A 69 -3.50 20.09 -6.09
CA GLN A 69 -4.36 19.82 -4.93
C GLN A 69 -5.37 18.69 -5.17
N ARG A 70 -5.99 18.64 -6.35
CA ARG A 70 -7.01 17.62 -6.65
C ARG A 70 -6.39 16.24 -6.79
N SER A 71 -5.24 16.15 -7.45
CA SER A 71 -4.47 14.91 -7.54
C SER A 71 -3.99 14.42 -6.17
N MET A 72 -3.57 15.32 -5.28
CA MET A 72 -3.18 14.99 -3.90
C MET A 72 -4.36 14.44 -3.07
N ILE A 73 -5.53 15.07 -3.14
CA ILE A 73 -6.72 14.64 -2.39
C ILE A 73 -7.19 13.26 -2.86
N LEU A 74 -7.26 13.04 -4.16
CA LEU A 74 -7.64 11.75 -4.73
C LEU A 74 -6.59 10.68 -4.41
N PHE A 75 -5.31 11.05 -4.42
CA PHE A 75 -4.24 10.14 -4.04
C PHE A 75 -4.35 9.70 -2.57
N ALA A 76 -4.57 10.66 -1.67
CA ALA A 76 -4.76 10.40 -0.25
C ALA A 76 -5.98 9.52 0.00
N LEU A 77 -7.12 9.78 -0.66
CA LEU A 77 -8.34 8.99 -0.49
C LEU A 77 -8.16 7.53 -0.88
N VAL A 78 -7.52 7.26 -2.02
CA VAL A 78 -7.28 5.88 -2.49
C VAL A 78 -6.31 5.17 -1.54
N ASN A 79 -5.26 5.85 -1.07
CA ASN A 79 -4.35 5.27 -0.08
C ASN A 79 -5.04 5.02 1.27
N LEU A 80 -5.96 5.89 1.69
CA LEU A 80 -6.73 5.69 2.93
C LEU A 80 -7.59 4.41 2.84
N LEU A 81 -8.24 4.18 1.70
CA LEU A 81 -8.98 2.94 1.44
C LEU A 81 -8.05 1.72 1.43
N ALA A 82 -6.84 1.88 0.86
CA ALA A 82 -5.82 0.84 0.86
C ALA A 82 -5.42 0.43 2.28
N ILE A 83 -5.26 1.39 3.21
CA ILE A 83 -4.97 1.13 4.63
C ILE A 83 -6.03 0.26 5.25
N ILE A 84 -7.29 0.69 5.12
CA ILE A 84 -8.43 0.02 5.74
C ILE A 84 -8.51 -1.41 5.21
N GLN A 85 -8.27 -1.59 3.93
CA GLN A 85 -8.23 -2.91 3.30
C GLN A 85 -7.05 -3.76 3.80
N THR A 86 -5.83 -3.21 3.86
CA THR A 86 -4.66 -3.91 4.40
C THR A 86 -4.93 -4.37 5.82
N TRP A 87 -5.46 -3.49 6.66
CA TRP A 87 -5.75 -3.77 8.06
C TRP A 87 -6.83 -4.85 8.21
N ALA A 88 -7.96 -4.70 7.52
CA ALA A 88 -9.07 -5.65 7.59
C ALA A 88 -8.66 -7.05 7.09
N VAL A 89 -7.94 -7.12 5.96
CA VAL A 89 -7.46 -8.40 5.40
C VAL A 89 -6.39 -9.03 6.28
N SER A 90 -5.47 -8.22 6.84
CA SER A 90 -4.45 -8.73 7.77
C SER A 90 -5.10 -9.31 9.03
N LEU A 91 -6.09 -8.65 9.61
CA LEU A 91 -6.79 -9.16 10.79
C LEU A 91 -7.58 -10.45 10.49
N MET A 92 -8.32 -10.47 9.37
CA MET A 92 -9.06 -11.65 8.93
C MET A 92 -8.11 -12.84 8.72
N MET A 93 -6.97 -12.62 8.07
CA MET A 93 -5.99 -13.67 7.86
C MET A 93 -5.35 -14.14 9.15
N ALA A 94 -4.93 -13.21 10.03
CA ALA A 94 -4.23 -13.53 11.26
C ALA A 94 -5.09 -14.28 12.29
N TYR A 95 -6.36 -13.93 12.41
CA TYR A 95 -7.22 -14.40 13.51
C TYR A 95 -8.32 -15.39 13.08
N ALA A 96 -8.65 -15.46 11.80
CA ALA A 96 -9.68 -16.39 11.31
C ALA A 96 -9.12 -17.41 10.33
N VAL A 97 -8.51 -16.97 9.22
CA VAL A 97 -8.21 -17.87 8.10
C VAL A 97 -6.97 -18.73 8.36
N LEU A 98 -5.83 -18.13 8.72
CA LEU A 98 -4.59 -18.88 8.93
C LEU A 98 -4.69 -19.84 10.15
N PRO A 99 -5.30 -19.45 11.29
CA PRO A 99 -5.56 -20.40 12.38
C PRO A 99 -6.48 -21.54 11.98
N ALA A 100 -7.54 -21.28 11.20
CA ALA A 100 -8.44 -22.32 10.70
C ALA A 100 -7.75 -23.29 9.73
N LEU A 101 -6.70 -22.84 9.03
CA LEU A 101 -5.84 -23.67 8.18
C LEU A 101 -4.72 -24.38 8.96
N GLY A 102 -4.64 -24.22 10.28
CA GLY A 102 -3.62 -24.83 11.13
C GLY A 102 -2.24 -24.16 11.02
N VAL A 103 -2.15 -22.98 10.43
CA VAL A 103 -0.88 -22.23 10.31
C VAL A 103 -0.60 -21.49 11.61
N THR A 104 0.36 -22.02 12.38
CA THR A 104 0.76 -21.47 13.70
C THR A 104 2.12 -20.77 13.68
N GLN A 105 2.90 -20.95 12.62
CA GLN A 105 4.18 -20.25 12.42
C GLN A 105 4.04 -19.14 11.38
N PHE A 106 4.69 -18.01 11.67
CA PHE A 106 4.70 -16.83 10.80
C PHE A 106 3.30 -16.28 10.45
N THR A 107 2.30 -16.55 11.28
CA THR A 107 0.89 -16.23 11.01
C THR A 107 0.69 -14.72 10.80
N LEU A 108 1.34 -13.89 11.61
CA LEU A 108 1.23 -12.43 11.50
C LEU A 108 1.92 -11.89 10.25
N GLU A 109 3.07 -12.46 9.89
CA GLU A 109 3.86 -12.11 8.73
C GLU A 109 3.13 -12.46 7.44
N ILE A 110 2.58 -13.68 7.35
CA ILE A 110 1.80 -14.14 6.19
C ILE A 110 0.51 -13.31 6.08
N ALA A 111 -0.19 -13.09 7.19
CA ALA A 111 -1.40 -12.29 7.20
C ALA A 111 -1.15 -10.87 6.71
N HIS A 112 -0.07 -10.24 7.17
CA HIS A 112 0.29 -8.89 6.74
C HIS A 112 0.73 -8.86 5.27
N ALA A 113 1.49 -9.86 4.81
CA ALA A 113 1.88 -9.97 3.41
C ALA A 113 0.66 -10.04 2.48
N VAL A 114 -0.32 -10.89 2.80
CA VAL A 114 -1.59 -10.96 2.06
C VAL A 114 -2.35 -9.63 2.14
N GLY A 115 -2.39 -9.04 3.34
CA GLY A 115 -2.99 -7.73 3.58
C GLY A 115 -2.40 -6.63 2.71
N ILE A 116 -1.09 -6.63 2.45
CA ILE A 116 -0.43 -5.64 1.59
C ILE A 116 -0.74 -5.90 0.11
N VAL A 117 -0.77 -7.17 -0.33
CA VAL A 117 -0.94 -7.54 -1.74
C VAL A 117 -2.33 -7.17 -2.28
N VAL A 118 -3.38 -7.40 -1.49
CA VAL A 118 -4.77 -7.15 -1.91
C VAL A 118 -5.00 -5.69 -2.35
N PRO A 119 -4.61 -4.67 -1.57
CA PRO A 119 -4.80 -3.28 -1.94
C PRO A 119 -3.89 -2.78 -3.07
N VAL A 120 -2.83 -3.52 -3.47
CA VAL A 120 -2.06 -3.16 -4.67
C VAL A 120 -2.96 -3.16 -5.91
N PHE A 121 -3.84 -4.15 -6.01
CA PHE A 121 -4.76 -4.28 -7.14
C PHE A 121 -5.93 -3.28 -7.06
N THR A 122 -6.52 -3.10 -5.87
CA THR A 122 -7.65 -2.17 -5.70
C THR A 122 -7.22 -0.71 -5.77
N SER A 123 -6.06 -0.36 -5.19
CA SER A 123 -5.49 0.99 -5.28
C SER A 123 -5.13 1.33 -6.71
N PHE A 124 -4.58 0.38 -7.48
CA PHE A 124 -4.32 0.61 -8.89
C PHE A 124 -5.60 0.97 -9.65
N LEU A 125 -6.68 0.21 -9.44
CA LEU A 125 -7.98 0.52 -10.05
C LEU A 125 -8.49 1.90 -9.61
N GLY A 126 -8.40 2.22 -8.31
CA GLY A 126 -8.81 3.52 -7.76
C GLY A 126 -8.06 4.70 -8.40
N HIS A 127 -6.73 4.65 -8.44
CA HIS A 127 -5.94 5.71 -9.07
C HIS A 127 -6.16 5.78 -10.58
N LYS A 128 -6.32 4.65 -11.26
CA LYS A 128 -6.59 4.61 -12.70
C LYS A 128 -7.90 5.30 -13.07
N TYR A 129 -8.97 5.08 -12.30
CA TYR A 129 -10.26 5.68 -12.61
C TYR A 129 -10.39 7.12 -12.10
N TRP A 130 -9.76 7.45 -10.97
CA TRP A 130 -10.01 8.72 -10.28
C TRP A 130 -8.80 9.67 -10.28
N SER A 131 -7.58 9.18 -10.00
CA SER A 131 -6.39 10.04 -9.87
C SER A 131 -5.65 10.34 -11.19
N PHE A 132 -5.78 9.49 -12.21
CA PHE A 132 -5.02 9.61 -13.48
C PHE A 132 -5.82 10.18 -14.66
N ARG A 133 -7.01 10.74 -14.42
CA ARG A 133 -7.76 11.52 -15.42
C ARG A 133 -7.44 13.00 -15.34
#